data_AF-A0A135UIA3-F1
#
_entry.id   AF-A0A135UIA3-F1
#
_cell.length_a   1.000
_cell.length_b   1.000
_cell.length_c   1.000
_cell.angle_alpha   90.00
_cell.angle_beta   90.00
_cell.angle_gamma   90.00
#
_symmetry.space_group_name_H-M   'P 1'
#
loop_
_entity.id
_entity.type
_entity.pdbx_description
1 polymer ?
#
loop_
_entity_poly.entity_id
_entity_poly.type
_entity_poly.pdbx_seq_one_letter_code
_entity_poly.pdbx_strand_id
1 'polypeptide(L)'
;MKIKALNVYPIKALRPIHLTSATLTPQGILHDRTYMLFKVNPDSTLRKMQLSTFPQCALFSQEIVGSPDEDGGEEILVKYNIPTPPLIDHHLLQDTTLSVPLVPDTSSLAPISVDLHGSPAEALRMGESYDAFFSACFGFPTILVHIGSGRRRVLGTLAPGASAKQQQQQSSSLFSSITSYLPSLSSLSKSETEEQAWLTFTDCAPYLITSDSSLSYPSLTPFQTPDAPSHIMLKMRPNIVVEDSSEAPFAEDFWAELSLPASSDAKLLLTANCGRCTSLNVDYALGRAAPGPEGKLLNTLMKDRRVDPGHKYAPVFGRYAFLKVPSVEDGSLAGEGTVQVRVGDHVVVTRRNAERTVFDWDIPAPAAKKTVAVA
;
A
#
# COMPACT_ATOMS: atom_id res chain seq x y z
N MET A 1 -4.91 -23.41 4.89
CA MET A 1 -5.41 -22.06 4.54
C MET A 1 -5.31 -21.92 3.03
N LYS A 2 -6.03 -20.96 2.44
CA LYS A 2 -5.92 -20.64 1.00
C LYS A 2 -6.10 -19.16 0.73
N ILE A 3 -5.68 -18.70 -0.44
CA ILE A 3 -5.96 -17.33 -0.90
C ILE A 3 -7.47 -17.21 -1.17
N LYS A 4 -8.14 -16.34 -0.42
CA LYS A 4 -9.57 -16.05 -0.57
C LYS A 4 -9.84 -14.96 -1.61
N ALA A 5 -9.00 -13.93 -1.62
CA ALA A 5 -9.13 -12.80 -2.53
C ALA A 5 -7.76 -12.16 -2.82
N LEU A 6 -7.64 -11.65 -4.04
CA LEU A 6 -6.52 -10.85 -4.52
C LEU A 6 -7.06 -9.49 -4.95
N ASN A 7 -6.43 -8.40 -4.49
CA ASN A 7 -6.83 -7.05 -4.85
C ASN A 7 -5.62 -6.19 -5.25
N VAL A 8 -5.77 -5.46 -6.34
CA VAL A 8 -4.79 -4.47 -6.82
C VAL A 8 -5.40 -3.07 -6.80
N TYR A 9 -4.54 -2.06 -6.58
CA TYR A 9 -4.91 -0.65 -6.49
C TYR A 9 -3.96 0.19 -7.38
N PRO A 10 -4.02 0.10 -8.72
CA PRO A 10 -3.06 0.79 -9.58
C PRO A 10 -2.99 2.29 -9.31
N ILE A 11 -4.14 2.94 -9.10
CA ILE A 11 -4.21 4.30 -8.57
C ILE A 11 -4.49 4.25 -7.06
N LYS A 12 -3.52 4.70 -6.26
CA LYS A 12 -3.63 4.73 -4.80
C LYS A 12 -4.88 5.50 -4.36
N ALA A 13 -5.48 5.01 -3.27
CA ALA A 13 -6.68 5.54 -2.60
C ALA A 13 -8.01 5.30 -3.32
N LEU A 14 -8.02 4.94 -4.61
CA LEU A 14 -9.25 4.53 -5.31
C LEU A 14 -9.70 3.13 -4.87
N ARG A 15 -10.88 2.69 -5.33
CA ARG A 15 -11.43 1.36 -5.04
C ARG A 15 -10.53 0.23 -5.59
N PRO A 16 -10.51 -0.97 -4.99
CA PRO A 16 -9.74 -2.09 -5.54
C PRO A 16 -10.27 -2.56 -6.89
N ILE A 17 -9.40 -3.22 -7.63
CA ILE A 17 -9.77 -4.20 -8.65
C ILE A 17 -9.60 -5.59 -8.04
N HIS A 18 -10.64 -6.41 -8.12
CA HIS A 18 -10.60 -7.79 -7.68
C HIS A 18 -9.98 -8.67 -8.77
N LEU A 19 -8.99 -9.48 -8.39
CA LEU A 19 -8.27 -10.35 -9.30
C LEU A 19 -8.56 -11.82 -9.00
N THR A 20 -8.58 -12.65 -10.05
CA THR A 20 -8.60 -14.11 -9.92
C THR A 20 -7.19 -14.70 -9.88
N SER A 21 -6.20 -13.99 -10.44
CA SER A 21 -4.77 -14.28 -10.39
C SER A 21 -3.93 -13.03 -10.37
N ALA A 22 -2.72 -13.10 -9.82
CA ALA A 22 -1.81 -11.98 -9.71
C ALA A 22 -0.34 -12.43 -9.81
N THR A 23 0.46 -11.62 -10.49
CA THR A 23 1.93 -11.69 -10.43
C THR A 23 2.40 -10.91 -9.20
N LEU A 24 3.01 -11.59 -8.24
CA LEU A 24 3.67 -11.00 -7.08
C LEU A 24 5.10 -10.62 -7.46
N THR A 25 5.52 -9.40 -7.11
CA THR A 25 6.88 -8.86 -7.33
C THR A 25 7.50 -8.39 -6.01
N PRO A 26 8.79 -8.04 -5.95
CA PRO A 26 9.36 -7.44 -4.74
C PRO A 26 8.68 -6.12 -4.32
N GLN A 27 8.08 -5.37 -5.26
CA GLN A 27 7.44 -4.06 -5.02
C GLN A 27 5.93 -4.15 -4.74
N GLY A 28 5.32 -5.33 -4.87
CA GLY A 28 3.89 -5.57 -4.63
C GLY A 28 3.28 -6.48 -5.70
N ILE A 29 1.95 -6.58 -5.71
CA ILE A 29 1.26 -7.11 -6.90
C ILE A 29 1.66 -6.24 -8.09
N LEU A 30 1.92 -6.85 -9.25
CA LEU A 30 2.28 -6.11 -10.46
C LEU A 30 1.29 -4.98 -10.73
N HIS A 31 1.81 -3.79 -11.01
CA HIS A 31 1.07 -2.52 -11.17
C HIS A 31 0.37 -1.96 -9.91
N ASP A 32 0.60 -2.51 -8.71
CA ASP A 32 -0.02 -1.98 -7.48
C ASP A 32 0.56 -0.62 -7.07
N ARG A 33 -0.31 0.38 -6.95
CA ARG A 33 -0.01 1.75 -6.48
C ARG A 33 1.16 2.40 -7.22
N THR A 34 1.26 2.17 -8.52
CA THR A 34 2.19 2.87 -9.41
C THR A 34 1.75 4.30 -9.68
N TYR A 35 0.47 4.60 -9.48
CA TYR A 35 -0.10 5.93 -9.59
C TYR A 35 -0.61 6.47 -8.25
N MET A 36 -0.59 7.79 -8.09
CA MET A 36 -1.17 8.49 -6.94
C MET A 36 -1.66 9.88 -7.32
N LEU A 37 -2.71 10.33 -6.64
CA LEU A 37 -3.28 11.66 -6.79
C LEU A 37 -2.71 12.63 -5.76
N PHE A 38 -2.51 13.88 -6.19
CA PHE A 38 -2.11 14.99 -5.33
C PHE A 38 -3.02 16.18 -5.56
N LYS A 39 -3.53 16.77 -4.48
CA LYS A 39 -4.17 18.08 -4.54
C LYS A 39 -3.09 19.14 -4.68
N VAL A 40 -3.28 20.08 -5.60
CA VAL A 40 -2.47 21.30 -5.68
C VAL A 40 -3.07 22.36 -4.75
N ASN A 41 -2.26 22.93 -3.87
CA ASN A 41 -2.66 24.02 -2.99
C ASN A 41 -2.48 25.38 -3.70
N PRO A 42 -3.11 26.46 -3.19
CA PRO A 42 -2.95 27.79 -3.79
C PRO A 42 -1.49 28.28 -3.85
N ASP A 43 -0.64 27.82 -2.93
CA ASP A 43 0.81 28.09 -2.92
C ASP A 43 1.62 27.14 -3.81
N SER A 44 0.95 26.38 -4.68
CA SER A 44 1.52 25.33 -5.55
C SER A 44 2.13 24.13 -4.82
N THR A 45 2.04 24.06 -3.49
CA THR A 45 2.47 22.86 -2.76
C THR A 45 1.53 21.69 -3.03
N LEU A 46 2.08 20.49 -2.99
CA LEU A 46 1.33 19.26 -3.22
C LEU A 46 0.88 18.64 -1.90
N ARG A 47 -0.38 18.26 -1.84
CA ARG A 47 -0.94 17.48 -0.73
C ARG A 47 -1.35 16.10 -1.22
N LYS A 48 -0.66 15.08 -0.73
CA LYS A 48 -0.98 13.67 -0.97
C LYS A 48 -2.46 13.36 -0.71
N MET A 49 -3.12 12.70 -1.65
CA MET A 49 -4.52 12.31 -1.49
C MET A 49 -4.63 10.86 -1.01
N GLN A 50 -5.27 10.67 0.13
CA GLN A 50 -5.49 9.37 0.76
C GLN A 50 -6.93 9.34 1.30
N LEU A 51 -7.53 8.16 1.40
CA LEU A 51 -8.91 8.03 1.89
C LEU A 51 -9.17 8.66 3.26
N SER A 52 -8.16 8.65 4.15
CA SER A 52 -8.25 9.26 5.48
C SER A 52 -8.37 10.79 5.45
N THR A 53 -7.87 11.44 4.40
CA THR A 53 -7.83 12.90 4.25
C THR A 53 -8.73 13.42 3.13
N PHE A 54 -9.00 12.59 2.11
CA PHE A 54 -9.83 12.83 0.94
C PHE A 54 -10.72 11.61 0.69
N PRO A 55 -11.79 11.44 1.47
CA PRO A 55 -12.69 10.30 1.33
C PRO A 55 -13.38 10.22 -0.04
N GLN A 56 -13.42 11.32 -0.80
CA GLN A 56 -13.93 11.37 -2.16
C GLN A 56 -13.15 10.45 -3.13
N CYS A 57 -11.91 10.07 -2.81
CA CYS A 57 -11.19 9.03 -3.56
C CYS A 57 -11.99 7.72 -3.65
N ALA A 58 -12.85 7.44 -2.67
CA ALA A 58 -13.70 6.25 -2.67
C ALA A 58 -14.79 6.28 -3.75
N LEU A 59 -15.05 7.43 -4.38
CA LEU A 59 -16.05 7.55 -5.44
C LEU A 59 -15.53 7.08 -6.80
N PHE A 60 -14.24 6.75 -6.93
CA PHE A 60 -13.69 6.29 -8.20
C PHE A 60 -13.58 4.76 -8.23
N SER A 61 -14.21 4.16 -9.23
CA SER A 61 -13.99 2.76 -9.63
C SER A 61 -12.92 2.70 -10.71
N GLN A 62 -12.22 1.58 -10.75
CA GLN A 62 -11.18 1.29 -11.71
C GLN A 62 -11.34 -0.13 -12.23
N GLU A 63 -10.93 -0.37 -13.47
CA GLU A 63 -10.90 -1.66 -14.15
C GLU A 63 -9.67 -1.71 -15.06
N ILE A 64 -9.02 -2.87 -15.17
CA ILE A 64 -7.95 -3.07 -16.16
C ILE A 64 -8.56 -3.74 -17.39
N VAL A 65 -8.30 -3.17 -18.57
CA VAL A 65 -8.79 -3.66 -19.86
C VAL A 65 -7.64 -3.75 -20.86
N GLY A 66 -7.90 -4.42 -21.99
CA GLY A 66 -6.92 -4.65 -23.04
C GLY A 66 -6.15 -5.96 -22.87
N SER A 67 -5.23 -6.19 -23.79
CA SER A 67 -4.30 -7.33 -23.77
C SER A 67 -2.89 -6.85 -24.04
N PRO A 68 -1.85 -7.47 -23.45
CA PRO A 68 -0.45 -7.18 -23.77
C PRO A 68 -0.12 -7.29 -25.27
N ASP A 69 -0.89 -8.11 -26.00
CA ASP A 69 -0.66 -8.42 -27.42
C ASP A 69 -1.39 -7.47 -28.40
N GLU A 70 -2.18 -6.50 -27.90
CA GLU A 70 -2.88 -5.52 -28.74
C GLU A 70 -2.05 -4.23 -28.90
N ASP A 71 -2.13 -3.58 -30.07
CA ASP A 71 -1.35 -2.37 -30.44
C ASP A 71 -1.59 -1.15 -29.51
N GLY A 72 -2.54 -1.23 -28.57
CA GLY A 72 -2.83 -0.20 -27.55
C GLY A 72 -2.32 -0.52 -26.13
N GLY A 73 -1.86 -1.75 -25.88
CA GLY A 73 -1.49 -2.21 -24.54
C GLY A 73 -2.65 -2.27 -23.55
N GLU A 74 -2.33 -2.57 -22.29
CA GLU A 74 -3.31 -2.59 -21.20
C GLU A 74 -3.56 -1.19 -20.63
N GLU A 75 -4.80 -0.90 -20.29
CA GLU A 75 -5.24 0.39 -19.75
C GLU A 75 -6.05 0.21 -18.46
N ILE A 76 -6.05 1.25 -17.63
CA ILE A 76 -6.89 1.40 -16.44
C ILE A 76 -8.04 2.34 -16.81
N LEU A 77 -9.27 1.81 -16.88
CA LEU A 77 -10.47 2.62 -17.01
C LEU A 77 -10.89 3.15 -15.65
N VAL A 78 -10.99 4.47 -15.50
CA VAL A 78 -11.37 5.14 -14.27
C VAL A 78 -12.71 5.84 -14.45
N LYS A 79 -13.67 5.52 -13.58
CA LYS A 79 -15.01 6.13 -13.57
C LYS A 79 -15.31 6.79 -12.24
N TYR A 80 -15.80 8.02 -12.29
CA TYR A 80 -16.32 8.72 -11.12
C TYR A 80 -17.79 8.34 -10.88
N ASN A 81 -18.09 7.87 -9.67
CA ASN A 81 -19.44 7.51 -9.24
C ASN A 81 -20.03 8.70 -8.50
N ILE A 82 -20.89 9.47 -9.16
CA ILE A 82 -21.51 10.65 -8.56
C ILE A 82 -22.38 10.19 -7.38
N PRO A 83 -22.10 10.67 -6.15
CA PRO A 83 -22.88 10.30 -4.98
C PRO A 83 -24.23 11.00 -4.99
N THR A 84 -25.20 10.44 -4.25
CA THR A 84 -26.50 11.08 -4.02
C THR A 84 -26.63 11.48 -2.55
N PRO A 85 -26.74 12.78 -2.21
CA PRO A 85 -26.66 13.93 -3.12
C PRO A 85 -25.23 14.19 -3.62
N PRO A 86 -25.04 14.90 -4.75
CA PRO A 86 -23.72 15.28 -5.26
C PRO A 86 -22.92 16.11 -4.24
N LEU A 87 -21.60 15.94 -4.24
CA LEU A 87 -20.70 16.69 -3.35
C LEU A 87 -20.28 18.06 -3.90
N ILE A 88 -20.32 18.22 -5.22
CA ILE A 88 -19.93 19.40 -5.97
C ILE A 88 -20.91 19.58 -7.14
N ASP A 89 -20.86 20.73 -7.78
CA ASP A 89 -21.62 20.98 -9.00
C ASP A 89 -21.21 20.00 -10.11
N HIS A 90 -22.19 19.67 -10.95
CA HIS A 90 -21.98 18.75 -12.06
C HIS A 90 -21.03 19.34 -13.10
N HIS A 91 -20.17 18.49 -13.64
CA HIS A 91 -19.26 18.82 -14.72
C HIS A 91 -19.28 17.68 -15.74
N LEU A 92 -19.27 17.99 -17.03
CA LEU A 92 -19.40 16.99 -18.11
C LEU A 92 -18.36 15.86 -18.05
N LEU A 93 -17.13 16.16 -17.62
CA LEU A 93 -16.08 15.15 -17.43
C LEU A 93 -16.45 14.09 -16.37
N GLN A 94 -17.35 14.38 -15.42
CA GLN A 94 -17.84 13.41 -14.43
C GLN A 94 -18.63 12.27 -15.09
N ASP A 95 -19.20 12.49 -16.28
CA ASP A 95 -19.96 11.49 -17.03
C ASP A 95 -19.08 10.64 -17.96
N THR A 96 -17.78 10.98 -18.06
CA THR A 96 -16.82 10.30 -18.94
C THR A 96 -16.07 9.18 -18.22
N THR A 97 -15.45 8.28 -18.99
CA THR A 97 -14.48 7.31 -18.47
C THR A 97 -13.09 7.77 -18.88
N LEU A 98 -12.21 7.94 -17.91
CA LEU A 98 -10.81 8.28 -18.15
C LEU A 98 -10.04 6.98 -18.42
N SER A 99 -9.32 6.91 -19.53
CA SER A 99 -8.34 5.84 -19.75
C SER A 99 -6.95 6.29 -19.31
N VAL A 100 -6.27 5.47 -18.52
CA VAL A 100 -4.89 5.68 -18.05
C VAL A 100 -4.05 4.47 -18.46
N PRO A 101 -2.91 4.62 -19.16
CA PRO A 101 -2.09 3.47 -19.54
C PRO A 101 -1.64 2.69 -18.30
N LEU A 102 -1.71 1.35 -18.32
CA LEU A 102 -1.23 0.53 -17.21
C LEU A 102 0.29 0.67 -17.04
N VAL A 103 1.00 0.79 -18.18
CA VAL A 103 2.43 1.09 -18.30
C VAL A 103 2.60 2.31 -19.22
N PRO A 104 2.90 3.51 -18.68
CA PRO A 104 3.02 4.71 -19.50
C PRO A 104 4.40 4.83 -20.15
N ASP A 105 4.47 5.49 -21.31
CA ASP A 105 5.75 6.06 -21.76
C ASP A 105 6.14 7.20 -20.81
N THR A 106 7.31 7.06 -20.20
CA THR A 106 7.82 7.98 -19.18
C THR A 106 8.86 8.96 -19.72
N SER A 107 9.31 8.81 -20.97
CA SER A 107 10.44 9.53 -21.54
C SER A 107 10.25 11.05 -21.61
N SER A 108 9.00 11.51 -21.81
CA SER A 108 8.65 12.92 -21.95
C SER A 108 7.92 13.50 -20.73
N LEU A 109 7.72 12.73 -19.66
CA LEU A 109 6.94 13.19 -18.52
C LEU A 109 7.76 14.12 -17.61
N ALA A 110 7.09 15.15 -17.08
CA ALA A 110 7.73 16.12 -16.21
C ALA A 110 8.02 15.51 -14.82
N PRO A 111 9.26 15.60 -14.31
CA PRO A 111 9.60 15.11 -12.98
C PRO A 111 8.98 15.98 -11.89
N ILE A 112 8.61 15.34 -10.79
CA ILE A 112 8.02 15.99 -9.62
C ILE A 112 8.48 15.30 -8.34
N SER A 113 8.96 16.09 -7.38
CA SER A 113 9.38 15.56 -6.08
C SER A 113 8.18 15.46 -5.14
N VAL A 114 7.97 14.28 -4.56
CA VAL A 114 6.86 14.00 -3.66
C VAL A 114 7.34 13.29 -2.40
N ASP A 115 6.70 13.55 -1.26
CA ASP A 115 6.95 12.82 -0.02
C ASP A 115 5.72 12.02 0.39
N LEU A 116 5.93 10.74 0.67
CA LEU A 116 4.94 9.92 1.34
C LEU A 116 5.54 9.34 2.62
N HIS A 117 5.12 9.92 3.76
CA HIS A 117 5.42 9.45 5.11
C HIS A 117 6.92 9.53 5.46
N GLY A 118 7.58 10.60 5.03
CA GLY A 118 9.02 10.80 5.23
C GLY A 118 9.90 10.02 4.25
N SER A 119 9.30 9.31 3.30
CA SER A 119 9.99 8.58 2.23
C SER A 119 9.79 9.32 0.90
N PRO A 120 10.74 10.20 0.50
CA PRO A 120 10.66 10.98 -0.72
C PRO A 120 10.84 10.12 -1.97
N ALA A 121 10.26 10.59 -3.08
CA ALA A 121 10.36 9.98 -4.39
C ALA A 121 10.44 11.06 -5.47
N GLU A 122 11.26 10.81 -6.49
CA GLU A 122 11.17 11.52 -7.77
C GLU A 122 10.19 10.75 -8.64
N ALA A 123 9.04 11.38 -8.89
CA ALA A 123 7.92 10.82 -9.62
C ALA A 123 7.67 11.63 -10.91
N LEU A 124 6.65 11.28 -11.68
CA LEU A 124 6.37 11.85 -12.99
C LEU A 124 4.91 12.31 -13.06
N ARG A 125 4.67 13.58 -13.44
CA ARG A 125 3.31 14.08 -13.68
C ARG A 125 2.80 13.56 -15.02
N MET A 126 1.61 12.96 -15.02
CA MET A 126 1.06 12.27 -16.20
C MET A 126 0.56 13.23 -17.30
N GLY A 127 0.07 14.41 -16.93
CA GLY A 127 -0.31 15.44 -17.91
C GLY A 127 -1.68 16.06 -17.68
N GLU A 128 -1.95 17.13 -18.42
CA GLU A 128 -3.09 18.02 -18.18
C GLU A 128 -4.46 17.37 -18.39
N SER A 129 -4.58 16.40 -19.31
CA SER A 129 -5.83 15.68 -19.56
C SER A 129 -6.29 14.88 -18.33
N TYR A 130 -5.37 14.17 -17.67
CA TYR A 130 -5.62 13.44 -16.43
C TYR A 130 -5.99 14.39 -15.30
N ASP A 131 -5.23 15.48 -15.17
CA ASP A 131 -5.43 16.49 -14.14
C ASP A 131 -6.79 17.17 -14.26
N ALA A 132 -7.23 17.46 -15.49
CA ALA A 132 -8.53 18.06 -15.77
C ALA A 132 -9.69 17.12 -15.34
N PHE A 133 -9.61 15.83 -15.67
CA PHE A 133 -10.62 14.86 -15.25
C PHE A 133 -10.74 14.78 -13.73
N PHE A 134 -9.62 14.58 -13.01
CA PHE A 134 -9.67 14.48 -11.56
C PHE A 134 -10.09 15.81 -10.92
N SER A 135 -9.62 16.95 -11.42
CA SER A 135 -10.02 18.26 -10.91
C SER A 135 -11.51 18.51 -11.07
N ALA A 136 -12.11 18.11 -12.19
CA ALA A 136 -13.55 18.20 -12.41
C ALA A 136 -14.37 17.29 -11.48
N CYS A 137 -13.84 16.14 -11.10
CA CYS A 137 -14.50 15.20 -10.19
C CYS A 137 -14.35 15.59 -8.71
N PHE A 138 -13.21 16.18 -8.32
CA PHE A 138 -12.95 16.62 -6.94
C PHE A 138 -13.42 18.04 -6.64
N GLY A 139 -13.56 18.90 -7.66
CA GLY A 139 -13.89 20.31 -7.52
C GLY A 139 -12.71 21.18 -7.06
N PHE A 140 -11.48 20.67 -7.16
CA PHE A 140 -10.25 21.42 -6.87
C PHE A 140 -9.07 20.91 -7.70
N PRO A 141 -8.04 21.74 -7.95
CA PRO A 141 -6.86 21.34 -8.69
C PRO A 141 -6.22 20.06 -8.15
N THR A 142 -6.17 19.04 -9.00
CA THR A 142 -5.70 17.69 -8.69
C THR A 142 -4.85 17.19 -9.84
N ILE A 143 -3.69 16.60 -9.52
CA ILE A 143 -2.79 16.02 -10.51
C ILE A 143 -2.65 14.50 -10.36
N LEU A 144 -2.47 13.81 -11.48
CA LEU A 144 -2.11 12.38 -11.52
C LEU A 144 -0.60 12.23 -11.67
N VAL A 145 -0.01 11.43 -10.78
CA VAL A 145 1.43 11.20 -10.71
C VAL A 145 1.73 9.71 -10.81
N HIS A 146 2.68 9.33 -11.66
CA HIS A 146 3.24 7.99 -11.77
C HIS A 146 4.58 7.91 -11.04
N ILE A 147 4.88 6.78 -10.38
CA ILE A 147 6.08 6.60 -9.57
C ILE A 147 7.38 6.56 -10.39
N GLY A 148 7.29 6.41 -11.72
CA GLY A 148 8.45 6.31 -12.60
C GLY A 148 9.28 5.07 -12.28
N SER A 149 10.54 5.26 -11.87
CA SER A 149 11.47 4.17 -11.55
C SER A 149 11.07 3.30 -10.34
N GLY A 150 9.99 3.64 -9.63
CA GLY A 150 9.43 2.79 -8.58
C GLY A 150 10.25 2.78 -7.28
N ARG A 151 11.03 3.83 -7.01
CA ARG A 151 11.98 3.86 -5.89
C ARG A 151 11.54 4.77 -4.76
N ARG A 152 10.89 4.18 -3.75
CA ARG A 152 10.77 4.77 -2.41
C ARG A 152 11.39 3.87 -1.36
N ARG A 153 12.15 4.46 -0.44
CA ARG A 153 12.83 3.69 0.62
C ARG A 153 11.82 3.19 1.64
N VAL A 154 11.99 1.95 2.06
CA VAL A 154 11.39 1.46 3.31
C VAL A 154 12.15 2.08 4.48
N LEU A 155 11.42 2.61 5.47
CA LEU A 155 12.01 3.19 6.68
C LEU A 155 11.73 2.28 7.89
N GLY A 156 12.43 2.56 9.01
CA GLY A 156 12.39 1.70 10.19
C GLY A 156 13.04 0.34 9.95
N THR A 157 12.54 -0.70 10.62
CA THR A 157 12.99 -2.09 10.50
C THR A 157 12.01 -2.98 9.75
N LEU A 158 11.05 -2.39 9.02
CA LEU A 158 10.02 -3.14 8.29
C LEU A 158 10.58 -4.03 7.18
N ALA A 159 11.63 -3.60 6.48
CA ALA A 159 12.24 -4.41 5.43
C ALA A 159 13.00 -5.60 6.05
N PRO A 160 12.87 -6.82 5.50
CA PRO A 160 13.68 -7.97 5.92
C PRO A 160 15.18 -7.62 5.94
N GLY A 161 15.89 -8.01 7.00
CA GLY A 161 17.34 -7.77 7.14
C GLY A 161 17.73 -6.39 7.71
N ALA A 162 16.80 -5.45 7.86
CA ALA A 162 17.11 -4.10 8.37
C ALA A 162 17.62 -4.10 9.83
N SER A 163 17.12 -4.98 10.70
CA SER A 163 17.51 -5.07 12.11
C SER A 163 18.99 -5.48 12.32
N ALA A 164 19.60 -6.21 11.38
CA ALA A 164 21.01 -6.61 11.48
C ALA A 164 21.98 -5.44 11.28
N LYS A 165 21.58 -4.40 10.52
CA LYS A 165 22.43 -3.24 10.20
C LYS A 165 22.46 -2.17 11.30
N GLN A 166 21.40 -2.05 12.10
CA GLN A 166 21.35 -1.05 13.18
C GLN A 166 22.25 -1.39 14.38
N GLN A 167 22.51 -2.68 14.66
CA GLN A 167 23.46 -3.08 15.71
C GLN A 167 24.93 -2.81 15.35
N GLN A 168 25.30 -2.82 14.06
CA GLN A 168 26.66 -2.49 13.64
C GLN A 168 26.92 -0.99 13.57
N GLN A 169 25.95 -0.17 13.14
CA GLN A 169 26.13 1.29 13.03
C GLN A 169 26.12 2.04 14.37
N GLN A 170 25.49 1.49 15.43
CA GLN A 170 25.59 2.09 16.77
C GLN A 170 26.95 1.82 17.46
N SER A 171 27.72 0.83 16.98
CA SER A 171 29.08 0.59 17.50
C SER A 171 30.15 1.46 16.83
N SER A 172 29.88 2.00 15.62
CA SER A 172 30.86 2.76 14.84
C SER A 172 30.78 4.28 15.02
N SER A 173 29.82 4.81 15.77
CA SER A 173 29.68 6.27 15.97
C SER A 173 30.55 6.85 17.09
N LEU A 174 31.46 6.07 17.69
CA LEU A 174 32.33 6.54 18.79
C LEU A 174 33.82 6.58 18.49
N PHE A 175 34.26 6.22 17.28
CA PHE A 175 35.67 6.39 16.89
C PHE A 175 35.80 6.86 15.44
N SER A 176 35.62 8.16 15.22
CA SER A 176 36.14 8.82 14.01
C SER A 176 36.98 10.03 14.40
N SER A 177 38.20 9.74 14.86
CA SER A 177 39.29 10.71 14.87
C SER A 177 40.56 10.03 14.39
N ILE A 178 40.98 10.47 13.19
CA ILE A 178 42.32 10.37 12.61
C ILE A 178 42.70 8.99 12.05
N THR A 179 42.87 8.88 10.73
CA THR A 179 44.16 8.60 10.09
C THR A 179 44.06 8.92 8.59
N SER A 180 44.91 9.85 8.15
CA SER A 180 45.17 10.14 6.74
C SER A 180 46.36 9.28 6.27
N TYR A 181 46.35 8.94 4.97
CA TYR A 181 47.42 8.26 4.21
C TYR A 181 47.70 6.78 4.51
N LEU A 182 47.16 5.90 3.66
CA LEU A 182 47.90 4.76 3.08
C LEU A 182 47.33 4.40 1.68
N PRO A 183 48.18 4.14 0.67
CA PRO A 183 47.75 3.75 -0.67
C PRO A 183 47.52 2.23 -0.78
N SER A 184 46.51 1.84 -1.58
CA SER A 184 46.34 0.56 -2.29
C SER A 184 46.62 -0.76 -1.53
N LEU A 185 45.55 -1.53 -1.26
CA LEU A 185 45.49 -2.96 -1.64
C LEU A 185 44.03 -3.43 -1.65
N SER A 186 43.56 -3.70 -2.87
CA SER A 186 42.34 -4.43 -3.17
C SER A 186 42.35 -5.80 -2.52
N SER A 187 41.41 -6.03 -1.60
CA SER A 187 40.98 -7.35 -1.15
C SER A 187 39.48 -7.41 -1.29
N LEU A 188 39.06 -8.07 -2.36
CA LEU A 188 37.73 -8.61 -2.64
C LEU A 188 36.95 -8.97 -1.37
N SER A 189 36.06 -8.10 -0.94
CA SER A 189 34.76 -8.54 -0.44
C SER A 189 33.73 -7.95 -1.39
N LYS A 190 33.27 -8.80 -2.33
CA LYS A 190 31.93 -8.66 -2.91
C LYS A 190 31.00 -8.63 -1.70
N SER A 191 30.64 -7.44 -1.22
CA SER A 191 29.51 -7.32 -0.31
C SER A 191 28.33 -7.81 -1.14
N GLU A 192 27.79 -8.96 -0.78
CA GLU A 192 26.47 -9.40 -1.23
C GLU A 192 25.57 -8.18 -1.13
N THR A 193 25.20 -7.65 -2.28
CA THR A 193 24.39 -6.45 -2.38
C THR A 193 22.99 -6.95 -2.07
N GLU A 194 22.68 -7.15 -0.78
CA GLU A 194 21.32 -7.42 -0.34
C GLU A 194 20.46 -6.29 -0.91
N GLU A 195 19.68 -6.61 -1.95
CA GLU A 195 18.86 -5.64 -2.66
C GLU A 195 17.96 -4.94 -1.65
N GLN A 196 18.15 -3.62 -1.53
CA GLN A 196 17.32 -2.80 -0.68
C GLN A 196 15.88 -2.88 -1.18
N ALA A 197 14.93 -3.24 -0.31
CA ALA A 197 13.52 -3.25 -0.65
C ALA A 197 13.03 -1.83 -1.01
N TRP A 198 12.34 -1.71 -2.14
CA TRP A 198 11.76 -0.46 -2.64
C TRP A 198 10.24 -0.52 -2.65
N LEU A 199 9.61 0.65 -2.49
CA LEU A 199 8.17 0.83 -2.50
C LEU A 199 7.74 1.64 -3.73
N THR A 200 6.52 1.37 -4.20
CA THR A 200 5.76 2.29 -5.06
C THR A 200 5.07 3.36 -4.21
N PHE A 201 3.85 3.78 -4.51
CA PHE A 201 3.03 4.58 -3.59
C PHE A 201 2.33 3.75 -2.50
N THR A 202 2.78 2.53 -2.23
CA THR A 202 2.43 1.80 -1.00
C THR A 202 2.82 2.59 0.25
N ASP A 203 2.07 2.43 1.35
CA ASP A 203 2.31 3.24 2.56
C ASP A 203 3.63 2.87 3.24
N CYS A 204 3.79 1.59 3.64
CA CYS A 204 4.95 1.14 4.42
C CYS A 204 5.56 -0.20 3.93
N ALA A 205 4.80 -1.03 3.21
CA ALA A 205 5.28 -2.30 2.67
C ALA A 205 4.60 -2.64 1.34
N PRO A 206 5.21 -3.48 0.50
CA PRO A 206 4.67 -3.93 -0.78
C PRO A 206 3.28 -4.58 -0.69
N TYR A 207 3.04 -5.33 0.39
CA TYR A 207 1.80 -6.10 0.56
C TYR A 207 1.13 -5.81 1.90
N LEU A 208 -0.20 -5.81 1.88
CA LEU A 208 -1.03 -5.98 3.07
C LEU A 208 -1.76 -7.32 3.01
N ILE A 209 -1.51 -8.17 4.00
CA ILE A 209 -2.14 -9.47 4.19
C ILE A 209 -3.16 -9.38 5.31
N THR A 210 -4.35 -9.95 5.11
CA THR A 210 -5.40 -10.03 6.13
C THR A 210 -5.98 -11.43 6.22
N SER A 211 -6.43 -11.79 7.40
CA SER A 211 -7.18 -13.02 7.66
C SER A 211 -8.69 -12.75 7.58
N ASP A 212 -9.47 -13.71 7.05
CA ASP A 212 -10.93 -13.61 7.08
C ASP A 212 -11.54 -14.02 8.41
N SER A 213 -10.91 -14.92 9.19
CA SER A 213 -11.36 -15.25 10.55
C SER A 213 -11.31 -14.04 11.49
N SER A 214 -10.43 -13.07 11.24
CA SER A 214 -10.42 -11.79 11.97
C SER A 214 -11.74 -11.02 11.89
N LEU A 215 -12.55 -11.21 10.85
CA LEU A 215 -13.87 -10.59 10.76
C LEU A 215 -14.89 -11.20 11.73
N SER A 216 -14.68 -12.43 12.23
CA SER A 216 -15.60 -13.05 13.19
C SER A 216 -15.40 -12.55 14.63
N TYR A 217 -14.50 -11.60 14.83
CA TYR A 217 -14.26 -11.03 16.15
C TYR A 217 -15.49 -10.25 16.66
N PRO A 218 -15.91 -10.41 17.93
CA PRO A 218 -17.19 -9.89 18.41
C PRO A 218 -17.41 -8.38 18.22
N SER A 219 -16.35 -7.57 18.28
CA SER A 219 -16.48 -6.12 18.10
C SER A 219 -16.76 -5.73 16.64
N LEU A 220 -16.56 -6.64 15.68
CA LEU A 220 -16.84 -6.43 14.27
C LEU A 220 -18.25 -6.90 13.85
N THR A 221 -18.88 -7.80 14.62
CA THR A 221 -20.21 -8.33 14.31
C THR A 221 -21.27 -7.25 14.05
N PRO A 222 -21.37 -6.14 14.83
CA PRO A 222 -22.39 -5.11 14.59
C PRO A 222 -22.26 -4.37 13.26
N PHE A 223 -21.10 -4.48 12.61
CA PHE A 223 -20.86 -3.85 11.32
C PHE A 223 -21.18 -4.79 10.17
N GLN A 224 -21.30 -6.10 10.40
CA GLN A 224 -21.58 -7.07 9.34
C GLN A 224 -23.06 -7.04 8.96
N THR A 225 -23.33 -7.13 7.66
CA THR A 225 -24.69 -7.32 7.14
C THR A 225 -24.79 -8.70 6.49
N PRO A 226 -25.92 -9.43 6.67
CA PRO A 226 -26.13 -10.72 6.02
C PRO A 226 -25.97 -10.67 4.50
N ASP A 227 -26.35 -9.53 3.91
CA ASP A 227 -26.38 -9.33 2.45
C ASP A 227 -25.06 -8.81 1.86
N ALA A 228 -24.09 -8.38 2.69
CA ALA A 228 -22.78 -7.90 2.23
C ALA A 228 -21.64 -8.24 3.23
N PRO A 229 -21.33 -9.53 3.44
CA PRO A 229 -20.36 -10.00 4.44
C PRO A 229 -18.90 -9.53 4.23
N SER A 230 -18.57 -8.85 3.13
CA SER A 230 -17.19 -8.48 2.77
C SER A 230 -16.86 -6.97 2.82
N HIS A 231 -17.81 -6.09 3.13
CA HIS A 231 -17.58 -4.63 3.05
C HIS A 231 -16.57 -4.10 4.09
N ILE A 232 -16.44 -4.74 5.27
CA ILE A 232 -15.40 -4.39 6.25
C ILE A 232 -14.02 -4.70 5.69
N MET A 233 -13.85 -5.88 5.06
CA MET A 233 -12.57 -6.29 4.50
C MET A 233 -12.12 -5.35 3.38
N LEU A 234 -13.07 -4.91 2.54
CA LEU A 234 -12.83 -3.89 1.52
C LEU A 234 -12.19 -2.61 2.12
N LYS A 235 -12.66 -2.17 3.30
CA LYS A 235 -12.12 -0.99 4.00
C LYS A 235 -10.73 -1.22 4.59
N MET A 236 -10.37 -2.47 4.87
CA MET A 236 -9.00 -2.84 5.28
C MET A 236 -8.00 -2.71 4.11
N ARG A 237 -8.50 -2.73 2.88
CA ARG A 237 -7.74 -2.58 1.63
C ARG A 237 -6.56 -3.56 1.48
N PRO A 238 -6.73 -4.85 1.81
CA PRO A 238 -5.66 -5.83 1.66
C PRO A 238 -5.33 -6.06 0.19
N ASN A 239 -4.09 -6.49 -0.07
CA ASN A 239 -3.71 -7.05 -1.35
C ASN A 239 -4.07 -8.54 -1.41
N ILE A 240 -3.88 -9.28 -0.31
CA ILE A 240 -4.19 -10.70 -0.21
C ILE A 240 -5.05 -10.94 1.04
N VAL A 241 -6.21 -11.59 0.86
CA VAL A 241 -7.03 -12.11 1.95
C VAL A 241 -6.80 -13.61 2.04
N VAL A 242 -6.45 -14.11 3.22
CA VAL A 242 -6.29 -15.54 3.49
C VAL A 242 -7.58 -16.06 4.12
N GLU A 243 -8.11 -17.16 3.58
CA GLU A 243 -9.15 -17.96 4.24
C GLU A 243 -8.49 -18.92 5.23
N ASP A 244 -8.83 -18.75 6.51
CA ASP A 244 -8.22 -19.44 7.64
C ASP A 244 -9.23 -19.79 8.74
N SER A 245 -10.39 -20.32 8.34
CA SER A 245 -11.52 -20.65 9.23
C SER A 245 -11.21 -21.49 10.49
N SER A 246 -10.05 -22.16 10.54
CA SER A 246 -9.58 -22.92 11.71
C SER A 246 -8.77 -22.09 12.72
N GLU A 247 -8.39 -20.86 12.39
CA GLU A 247 -7.62 -19.97 13.25
C GLU A 247 -8.52 -19.14 14.17
N ALA A 248 -7.97 -18.72 15.30
CA ALA A 248 -8.62 -17.72 16.14
C ALA A 248 -8.57 -16.33 15.44
N PRO A 249 -9.58 -15.46 15.65
CA PRO A 249 -9.52 -14.09 15.13
C PRO A 249 -8.22 -13.38 15.54
N PHE A 250 -7.61 -12.66 14.59
CA PHE A 250 -6.34 -11.98 14.72
C PHE A 250 -5.12 -12.89 14.90
N ALA A 251 -5.21 -14.19 14.58
CA ALA A 251 -4.04 -15.07 14.56
C ALA A 251 -2.95 -14.57 13.61
N GLU A 252 -3.32 -13.83 12.56
CA GLU A 252 -2.37 -13.22 11.64
C GLU A 252 -1.43 -12.25 12.32
N ASP A 253 -1.79 -11.62 13.46
CA ASP A 253 -0.91 -10.76 14.28
C ASP A 253 0.45 -11.41 14.59
N PHE A 254 0.49 -12.76 14.57
CA PHE A 254 1.66 -13.57 14.90
C PHE A 254 2.26 -14.30 13.71
N TRP A 255 1.66 -14.27 12.52
CA TRP A 255 2.25 -14.89 11.34
C TRP A 255 3.55 -14.15 10.98
N ALA A 256 4.64 -14.90 10.87
CA ALA A 256 5.95 -14.37 10.50
C ALA A 256 6.33 -14.72 9.06
N GLU A 257 5.84 -15.86 8.58
CA GLU A 257 6.13 -16.37 7.24
C GLU A 257 4.91 -17.13 6.71
N LEU A 258 4.51 -16.81 5.49
CA LEU A 258 3.54 -17.56 4.70
C LEU A 258 4.24 -18.15 3.48
N SER A 259 4.23 -19.47 3.32
CA SER A 259 4.64 -20.08 2.07
C SER A 259 3.56 -19.88 1.02
N LEU A 260 3.99 -19.52 -0.19
CA LEU A 260 3.16 -19.52 -1.39
C LEU A 260 3.15 -20.94 -2.00
N PRO A 261 2.28 -21.23 -3.00
CA PRO A 261 2.20 -22.53 -3.62
C PRO A 261 3.56 -23.13 -4.03
N ALA A 262 3.65 -24.46 -3.92
CA ALA A 262 4.87 -25.26 -3.97
C ALA A 262 5.69 -25.13 -5.26
N SER A 263 5.14 -24.54 -6.32
CA SER A 263 5.84 -24.34 -7.60
C SER A 263 6.91 -23.24 -7.58
N SER A 264 7.11 -22.54 -6.45
CA SER A 264 7.96 -21.33 -6.41
C SER A 264 8.97 -21.28 -5.27
N ASP A 265 8.88 -22.16 -4.27
CA ASP A 265 9.59 -22.07 -2.97
C ASP A 265 9.55 -20.67 -2.31
N ALA A 266 8.66 -19.80 -2.80
CA ALA A 266 8.60 -18.41 -2.45
C ALA A 266 7.72 -18.19 -1.22
N LYS A 267 8.02 -17.10 -0.52
CA LYS A 267 7.44 -16.80 0.78
C LYS A 267 7.08 -15.33 0.88
N LEU A 268 6.00 -15.05 1.59
CA LEU A 268 5.73 -13.72 2.11
C LEU A 268 6.31 -13.66 3.53
N LEU A 269 7.22 -12.72 3.75
CA LEU A 269 7.79 -12.39 5.06
C LEU A 269 6.92 -11.30 5.70
N LEU A 270 6.23 -11.61 6.79
CA LEU A 270 5.28 -10.69 7.42
C LEU A 270 5.98 -9.96 8.56
N THR A 271 6.36 -8.71 8.32
CA THR A 271 7.38 -8.02 9.14
C THR A 271 6.81 -7.00 10.11
N ALA A 272 5.58 -6.52 9.91
CA ALA A 272 4.96 -5.57 10.82
C ALA A 272 3.43 -5.69 10.84
N ASN A 273 2.83 -5.28 11.96
CA ASN A 273 1.40 -5.16 12.11
C ASN A 273 0.89 -3.87 11.45
N CYS A 274 -0.25 -3.94 10.78
CA CYS A 274 -0.81 -2.78 10.08
C CYS A 274 -1.71 -1.96 11.02
N GLY A 275 -1.19 -0.81 11.47
CA GLY A 275 -1.98 0.20 12.17
C GLY A 275 -3.02 0.83 11.25
N ARG A 276 -4.28 0.85 11.67
CA ARG A 276 -5.42 1.34 10.90
C ARG A 276 -5.70 2.81 11.18
N CYS A 277 -6.18 3.53 10.17
CA CYS A 277 -6.47 4.96 10.25
C CYS A 277 -7.96 5.26 9.96
N THR A 278 -8.31 6.54 9.95
CA THR A 278 -9.69 7.03 9.72
C THR A 278 -10.30 6.65 8.38
N SER A 279 -9.50 6.11 7.44
CA SER A 279 -10.01 5.54 6.19
C SER A 279 -11.05 4.43 6.41
N LEU A 280 -11.03 3.74 7.55
CA LEU A 280 -12.03 2.72 7.90
C LEU A 280 -13.45 3.29 8.04
N ASN A 281 -13.56 4.58 8.35
CA ASN A 281 -14.86 5.22 8.57
C ASN A 281 -15.47 5.78 7.28
N VAL A 282 -14.82 5.60 6.11
CA VAL A 282 -15.31 6.17 4.85
C VAL A 282 -16.44 5.30 4.29
N ASP A 283 -17.52 5.95 3.87
CA ASP A 283 -18.56 5.37 3.02
C ASP A 283 -18.14 5.53 1.56
N TYR A 284 -18.03 4.40 0.87
CA TYR A 284 -17.52 4.37 -0.49
C TYR A 284 -18.54 4.88 -1.51
N ALA A 285 -19.84 4.80 -1.21
CA ALA A 285 -20.91 5.33 -2.05
C ALA A 285 -21.08 6.84 -1.87
N LEU A 286 -20.80 7.38 -0.68
CA LEU A 286 -20.95 8.81 -0.39
C LEU A 286 -19.66 9.63 -0.48
N GLY A 287 -18.49 8.99 -0.49
CA GLY A 287 -17.20 9.70 -0.57
C GLY A 287 -16.91 10.58 0.65
N ARG A 288 -17.46 10.23 1.81
CA ARG A 288 -17.32 10.95 3.09
C ARG A 288 -17.38 9.98 4.26
N ALA A 289 -17.28 10.47 5.50
CA ALA A 289 -17.48 9.63 6.66
C ALA A 289 -18.87 8.98 6.62
N ALA A 290 -18.92 7.67 6.87
CA ALA A 290 -20.14 6.89 6.84
C ALA A 290 -21.10 7.35 7.94
N PRO A 291 -22.40 7.51 7.62
CA PRO A 291 -23.39 7.79 8.65
C PRO A 291 -23.56 6.58 9.58
N GLY A 292 -24.09 6.83 10.78
CA GLY A 292 -24.47 5.75 11.69
C GLY A 292 -23.29 4.95 12.27
N PRO A 293 -23.49 3.66 12.58
CA PRO A 293 -22.48 2.83 13.22
C PRO A 293 -21.20 2.70 12.39
N GLU A 294 -21.30 2.49 11.08
CA GLU A 294 -20.16 2.22 10.19
C GLU A 294 -19.07 3.31 10.22
N GLY A 295 -19.46 4.58 10.43
CA GLY A 295 -18.54 5.70 10.64
C GLY A 295 -17.75 5.65 11.95
N LYS A 296 -17.99 4.65 12.79
CA LYS A 296 -17.35 4.40 14.08
C LYS A 296 -16.52 3.12 14.07
N LEU A 297 -16.31 2.47 12.93
CA LEU A 297 -15.53 1.22 12.81
C LEU A 297 -14.13 1.35 13.44
N LEU A 298 -13.40 2.43 13.14
CA LEU A 298 -12.10 2.69 13.75
C LEU A 298 -12.20 2.81 15.28
N ASN A 299 -13.20 3.53 15.78
CA ASN A 299 -13.39 3.77 17.22
C ASN A 299 -13.68 2.48 17.98
N THR A 300 -14.39 1.54 17.36
CA THR A 300 -14.63 0.22 17.95
C THR A 300 -13.33 -0.56 18.06
N LEU A 301 -12.55 -0.65 16.97
CA LEU A 301 -11.25 -1.33 16.98
C LEU A 301 -10.25 -0.65 17.95
N MET A 302 -10.31 0.67 18.13
CA MET A 302 -9.44 1.38 19.07
C MET A 302 -9.60 0.91 20.52
N LYS A 303 -10.73 0.30 20.90
CA LYS A 303 -10.98 -0.16 22.27
C LYS A 303 -10.16 -1.39 22.62
N ASP A 304 -9.96 -2.29 21.68
CA ASP A 304 -9.43 -3.64 21.92
C ASP A 304 -8.26 -4.03 21.00
N ARG A 305 -7.99 -3.26 19.94
CA ARG A 305 -6.95 -3.57 18.95
C ARG A 305 -5.74 -2.64 18.96
N ARG A 306 -5.60 -1.77 19.96
CA ARG A 306 -4.34 -1.04 20.22
C ARG A 306 -3.31 -1.96 20.89
N VAL A 307 -2.81 -2.91 20.12
CA VAL A 307 -2.00 -4.04 20.61
C VAL A 307 -0.52 -3.95 20.18
N ASP A 308 -0.16 -2.96 19.37
CA ASP A 308 1.23 -2.70 18.98
C ASP A 308 1.79 -1.53 19.81
N PRO A 309 2.80 -1.75 20.66
CA PRO A 309 3.37 -0.70 21.51
C PRO A 309 4.08 0.40 20.70
N GLY A 310 4.57 0.08 19.49
CA GLY A 310 5.19 1.02 18.55
C GLY A 310 4.17 1.88 17.81
N HIS A 311 2.90 1.48 17.78
CA HIS A 311 1.81 2.21 17.12
C HIS A 311 0.60 2.43 18.05
N LYS A 312 0.85 2.86 19.29
CA LYS A 312 -0.14 2.96 20.39
C LYS A 312 -1.44 3.75 20.13
N TYR A 313 -1.52 4.53 19.05
CA TYR A 313 -2.71 5.32 18.70
C TYR A 313 -3.47 4.79 17.47
N ALA A 314 -3.06 3.64 16.94
CA ALA A 314 -3.77 2.96 15.86
C ALA A 314 -4.18 1.56 16.31
N PRO A 315 -5.38 1.08 15.96
CA PRO A 315 -5.71 -0.31 16.14
C PRO A 315 -5.06 -1.15 15.04
N VAL A 316 -4.74 -2.41 15.32
CA VAL A 316 -4.11 -3.34 14.37
C VAL A 316 -5.16 -4.20 13.66
N PHE A 317 -5.06 -4.25 12.33
CA PHE A 317 -5.76 -5.24 11.50
C PHE A 317 -4.92 -5.58 10.27
N GLY A 318 -4.54 -6.84 10.11
CA GLY A 318 -3.67 -7.32 9.04
C GLY A 318 -2.19 -7.02 9.26
N ARG A 319 -1.37 -7.54 8.34
CA ARG A 319 0.10 -7.47 8.41
C ARG A 319 0.73 -7.02 7.10
N TYR A 320 1.75 -6.20 7.25
CA TYR A 320 2.65 -5.83 6.18
C TYR A 320 3.57 -6.99 5.82
N ALA A 321 3.78 -7.21 4.52
CA ALA A 321 4.61 -8.29 4.04
C ALA A 321 5.52 -7.91 2.86
N PHE A 322 6.58 -8.69 2.70
CA PHE A 322 7.59 -8.59 1.64
C PHE A 322 7.73 -9.95 0.95
N LEU A 323 7.87 -9.95 -0.37
CA LEU A 323 8.10 -11.19 -1.12
C LEU A 323 9.56 -11.60 -1.00
N LYS A 324 9.80 -12.87 -0.70
CA LYS A 324 11.10 -13.53 -0.79
C LYS A 324 10.98 -14.67 -1.80
N VAL A 325 11.70 -14.55 -2.91
CA VAL A 325 11.85 -15.61 -3.92
C VAL A 325 13.23 -16.24 -3.72
N PRO A 326 13.37 -17.57 -3.70
CA PRO A 326 14.67 -18.22 -3.64
C PRO A 326 15.52 -17.86 -4.87
N SER A 327 16.82 -17.67 -4.66
CA SER A 327 17.82 -17.63 -5.73
C SER A 327 18.00 -19.02 -6.35
N VAL A 328 18.21 -19.12 -7.66
CA VAL A 328 18.71 -20.34 -8.31
C VAL A 328 20.18 -20.52 -7.93
N GLU A 329 20.64 -21.76 -7.80
CA GLU A 329 21.99 -22.15 -7.34
C GLU A 329 23.15 -21.57 -8.17
N ASP A 330 22.89 -21.03 -9.37
CA ASP A 330 23.87 -20.35 -10.22
C ASP A 330 24.01 -18.84 -9.94
N GLY A 331 23.30 -18.34 -8.92
CA GLY A 331 23.24 -16.92 -8.57
C GLY A 331 22.33 -16.09 -9.47
N SER A 332 21.57 -16.70 -10.38
CA SER A 332 20.45 -16.03 -11.05
C SER A 332 19.18 -16.11 -10.19
N LEU A 333 18.33 -15.09 -10.27
CA LEU A 333 17.02 -15.14 -9.64
C LEU A 333 16.13 -16.13 -10.43
N ALA A 334 15.35 -16.97 -9.73
CA ALA A 334 14.40 -17.87 -10.38
C ALA A 334 13.28 -17.02 -10.98
N GLY A 335 13.28 -16.84 -12.30
CA GLY A 335 12.44 -15.81 -12.94
C GLY A 335 12.84 -14.40 -12.49
N GLU A 336 12.14 -13.36 -12.94
CA GLU A 336 12.41 -11.95 -12.60
C GLU A 336 12.16 -11.59 -11.10
N GLY A 337 12.33 -12.54 -10.17
CA GLY A 337 11.95 -12.37 -8.76
C GLY A 337 10.43 -12.31 -8.57
N THR A 338 9.66 -12.91 -9.49
CA THR A 338 8.20 -12.86 -9.50
C THR A 338 7.57 -14.22 -9.25
N VAL A 339 6.34 -14.23 -8.73
CA VAL A 339 5.58 -15.44 -8.42
C VAL A 339 4.13 -15.27 -8.86
N GLN A 340 3.62 -16.21 -9.64
CA GLN A 340 2.19 -16.24 -9.99
C GLN A 340 1.38 -16.91 -8.89
N VAL A 341 0.27 -16.28 -8.50
CA VAL A 341 -0.70 -16.83 -7.54
C VAL A 341 -2.13 -16.66 -8.03
N ARG A 342 -3.04 -17.49 -7.54
CA ARG A 342 -4.47 -17.49 -7.90
C ARG A 342 -5.33 -17.55 -6.65
N VAL A 343 -6.57 -17.05 -6.75
CA VAL A 343 -7.59 -17.31 -5.74
C VAL A 343 -7.82 -18.82 -5.67
N GLY A 344 -7.84 -19.36 -4.45
CA GLY A 344 -7.93 -20.79 -4.18
C GLY A 344 -6.60 -21.46 -3.88
N ASP A 345 -5.47 -20.82 -4.21
CA ASP A 345 -4.14 -21.37 -3.98
C ASP A 345 -3.88 -21.61 -2.48
N HIS A 346 -3.27 -22.76 -2.18
CA HIS A 346 -2.93 -23.13 -0.82
C HIS A 346 -1.78 -22.27 -0.28
N VAL A 347 -1.94 -21.81 0.96
CA VAL A 347 -0.90 -21.12 1.72
C VAL A 347 -0.76 -21.76 3.10
N VAL A 348 0.46 -21.73 3.64
CA VAL A 348 0.78 -22.31 4.96
C VAL A 348 1.55 -21.29 5.77
N VAL A 349 1.16 -21.11 7.03
CA VAL A 349 1.96 -20.38 8.01
C VAL A 349 3.11 -21.28 8.42
N THR A 350 4.28 -21.06 7.84
CA THR A 350 5.50 -21.85 8.12
C THR A 350 6.23 -21.38 9.37
N ARG A 351 5.99 -20.14 9.79
CA ARG A 351 6.59 -19.58 11.02
C ARG A 351 5.66 -18.58 11.70
N ARG A 352 5.66 -18.62 13.03
CA ARG A 352 4.96 -17.66 13.89
C ARG A 352 5.93 -16.97 14.85
N ASN A 353 5.64 -15.72 15.16
CA ASN A 353 6.29 -14.98 16.23
C ASN A 353 5.66 -15.37 17.57
N ALA A 354 6.46 -15.43 18.62
CA ALA A 354 5.96 -15.61 19.99
C ALA A 354 5.21 -14.37 20.49
N GLU A 355 5.61 -13.19 20.01
CA GLU A 355 5.05 -11.90 20.37
C GLU A 355 4.66 -11.10 19.13
N ARG A 356 3.88 -10.04 19.31
CA ARG A 356 3.58 -9.09 18.23
C ARG A 356 4.85 -8.31 17.87
N THR A 357 4.99 -7.99 16.58
CA THR A 357 6.01 -7.04 16.13
C THR A 357 5.73 -5.65 16.67
N VAL A 358 6.79 -4.86 16.80
CA VAL A 358 6.72 -3.45 17.22
C VAL A 358 6.96 -2.57 16.00
N PHE A 359 5.98 -1.74 15.65
CA PHE A 359 6.12 -0.81 14.53
C PHE A 359 7.07 0.34 14.87
N ASP A 360 8.02 0.66 13.98
CA ASP A 360 9.08 1.65 14.25
C ASP A 360 9.31 2.65 13.11
N TRP A 361 8.43 2.67 12.11
CA TRP A 361 8.44 3.74 11.11
C TRP A 361 7.80 4.99 11.72
N ASP A 362 8.61 6.04 11.92
CA ASP A 362 8.11 7.34 12.35
C ASP A 362 7.33 8.02 11.22
N ILE A 363 6.00 7.87 11.23
CA ILE A 363 5.11 8.52 10.26
C ILE A 363 4.85 9.94 10.76
N PRO A 364 5.31 10.99 10.03
CA PRO A 364 5.11 12.36 10.46
C PRO A 364 3.61 12.65 10.64
N ALA A 365 3.26 13.25 11.78
CA ALA A 365 1.90 13.74 12.00
C ALA A 365 1.52 14.74 10.90
N PRO A 366 0.24 14.80 10.48
CA PRO A 366 -0.21 15.84 9.56
C PRO A 366 0.18 17.21 10.14
N ALA A 367 0.84 18.05 9.35
CA ALA A 367 1.16 19.42 9.76
C ALA A 367 -0.12 20.09 10.30
N ALA A 368 -0.06 20.57 11.54
CA ALA A 368 -1.21 21.21 12.16
C ALA A 368 -1.72 22.33 11.24
N LYS A 369 -3.04 22.38 11.01
CA LYS A 369 -3.65 23.51 10.31
C LYS A 369 -3.28 24.77 11.10
N LYS A 370 -2.38 25.59 10.57
CA LYS A 370 -2.25 26.98 11.03
C LYS A 370 -3.57 27.64 10.70
N THR A 371 -4.46 27.74 11.68
CA THR A 371 -5.64 28.59 11.60
C THR A 371 -5.12 30.01 11.44
N VAL A 372 -5.06 30.50 10.20
CA VAL A 372 -4.88 31.93 9.97
C VAL A 372 -6.18 32.56 10.45
N ALA A 373 -6.15 33.14 11.65
CA ALA A 373 -7.22 34.01 12.10
C ALA A 373 -7.33 35.13 11.08
N VAL A 374 -8.47 35.19 10.40
CA VAL A 374 -8.83 36.34 9.57
C VAL A 374 -9.10 37.47 10.57
N ALA A 375 -8.25 38.50 10.53
CA ALA A 375 -8.37 39.71 11.33
C ALA A 375 -9.46 40.64 10.76
#